data_AF-A0A1F0FX39-F1
#
_entry.id   AF-A0A1F0FX39-F1
#
_cell.length_a   1.000
_cell.length_b   1.000
_cell.length_c   1.000
_cell.angle_alpha   90.00
_cell.angle_beta   90.00
_cell.angle_gamma   90.00
#
_symmetry.space_group_name_H-M   'P 1'
#
loop_
_entity.id
_entity.type
_entity.pdbx_description
1 polymer ?
#
loop_
_entity_poly.entity_id
_entity_poly.type
_entity_poly.pdbx_seq_one_letter_code
_entity_poly.pdbx_strand_id
1 'polypeptide(L)'
;MAPSAGFWKGFKRTLLVLIVLCLIGSILFFVLLPGAKGLLFGGCTLILVVNLALMLIFVRTNDQKRPGTRSRDREPKRFDFHRDR
;
A
#
# COMPACT_ATOMS: atom_id res chain seq x y z
N MET A 1 -6.56 12.62 -16.76
CA MET A 1 -5.27 12.81 -16.06
C MET A 1 -4.95 11.55 -15.28
N ALA A 2 -3.81 10.89 -15.55
CA ALA A 2 -3.41 9.72 -14.76
C ALA A 2 -2.88 10.17 -13.39
N PRO A 3 -3.26 9.50 -12.27
CA PRO A 3 -2.78 9.86 -10.94
C PRO A 3 -1.25 9.82 -10.84
N SER A 4 -0.67 10.81 -10.17
CA SER A 4 0.78 11.03 -10.04
C SER A 4 1.46 9.94 -9.19
N ALA A 5 2.77 9.72 -9.38
CA ALA A 5 3.54 8.72 -8.61
C ALA A 5 3.48 8.93 -7.08
N GLY A 6 3.37 10.19 -6.64
CA GLY A 6 3.19 10.54 -5.23
C GLY A 6 1.84 10.07 -4.66
N PHE A 7 0.77 10.16 -5.46
CA PHE A 7 -0.56 9.67 -5.08
C PHE A 7 -0.55 8.16 -4.85
N TRP A 8 0.06 7.37 -5.74
CA TRP A 8 0.13 5.91 -5.57
C TRP A 8 0.95 5.47 -4.37
N LYS A 9 2.06 6.18 -4.07
CA LYS A 9 2.87 5.93 -2.87
C LYS A 9 2.08 6.24 -1.60
N GLY A 10 1.36 7.37 -1.57
CA GLY A 10 0.47 7.74 -0.46
C GLY A 10 -0.67 6.74 -0.30
N PHE A 11 -1.35 6.41 -1.39
CA PHE A 11 -2.48 5.49 -1.41
C PHE A 11 -2.12 4.09 -0.89
N LYS A 12 -0.99 3.52 -1.32
CA LYS A 12 -0.48 2.25 -0.79
C LYS A 12 -0.20 2.30 0.71
N ARG A 13 0.40 3.41 1.20
CA ARG A 13 0.69 3.59 2.62
C ARG A 13 -0.61 3.70 3.44
N THR A 14 -1.57 4.48 2.97
CA THR A 14 -2.89 4.62 3.61
C THR A 14 -3.63 3.29 3.64
N LEU A 15 -3.64 2.54 2.54
CA LEU A 15 -4.22 1.19 2.47
C LEU A 15 -3.61 0.25 3.53
N LEU A 16 -2.28 0.26 3.67
CA LEU A 16 -1.59 -0.58 4.63
C LEU A 16 -1.94 -0.21 6.07
N VAL A 17 -2.01 1.09 6.38
CA VAL A 17 -2.47 1.58 7.69
C VAL A 17 -3.93 1.16 7.95
N LEU A 18 -4.79 1.29 6.95
CA LEU A 18 -6.21 0.92 7.08
C LEU A 18 -6.39 -0.58 7.37
N ILE A 19 -5.62 -1.44 6.67
CA ILE A 19 -5.60 -2.89 6.92
C ILE A 19 -5.22 -3.19 8.38
N VAL A 20 -4.16 -2.54 8.89
CA VAL A 20 -3.71 -2.75 10.27
C VAL A 20 -4.78 -2.30 11.27
N LEU A 21 -5.41 -1.14 11.05
CA LEU A 21 -6.50 -0.66 11.90
C LEU A 21 -7.71 -1.60 11.89
N CYS A 22 -8.09 -2.12 10.72
CA CYS A 22 -9.18 -3.09 10.62
C CYS A 22 -8.84 -4.42 11.30
N LEU A 23 -7.60 -4.89 11.24
CA LEU A 23 -7.16 -6.08 11.97
C LEU A 23 -7.29 -5.89 13.48
N ILE A 24 -6.83 -4.75 14.00
CA ILE A 24 -6.97 -4.39 15.42
C ILE A 24 -8.46 -4.32 15.78
N GLY A 25 -9.28 -3.65 14.97
CA GLY A 25 -10.73 -3.56 15.18
C GLY A 25 -11.41 -4.92 15.19
N SER A 26 -11.04 -5.83 14.29
CA SER A 26 -11.58 -7.20 14.25
C SER A 26 -11.26 -7.94 15.55
N ILE A 27 -10.01 -7.88 16.03
CA ILE A 27 -9.60 -8.49 17.30
C ILE A 27 -10.40 -7.89 18.47
N LEU A 28 -10.54 -6.56 18.52
CA LEU A 28 -11.32 -5.89 19.55
C LEU A 28 -12.79 -6.33 19.53
N PHE A 29 -13.40 -6.50 18.36
CA PHE A 29 -14.78 -6.99 18.27
C PHE A 29 -14.92 -8.44 18.73
N PHE A 30 -13.94 -9.31 18.45
CA PHE A 30 -13.94 -10.69 18.95
C PHE A 30 -13.74 -10.76 20.47
N VAL A 31 -12.91 -9.89 21.04
CA VAL A 31 -12.59 -9.89 22.47
C VAL A 31 -13.68 -9.21 23.31
N LEU A 32 -14.22 -8.08 22.84
CA LEU A 32 -15.12 -7.22 23.61
C LEU A 32 -16.61 -7.54 23.40
N LEU A 33 -17.00 -8.09 22.25
CA LEU A 33 -18.39 -8.47 22.00
C LEU A 33 -18.58 -9.99 22.09
N PRO A 34 -19.27 -10.50 23.13
CA PRO A 34 -19.54 -11.92 23.25
C PRO A 34 -20.62 -12.38 22.25
N GLY A 35 -20.48 -13.63 21.80
CA GLY A 35 -21.49 -14.34 21.01
C GLY A 35 -21.56 -13.93 19.54
N ALA A 36 -22.74 -14.09 18.94
CA ALA A 36 -22.95 -13.93 17.50
C ALA A 36 -22.61 -12.51 16.98
N LYS A 37 -22.75 -11.48 17.83
CA LYS A 37 -22.43 -10.10 17.45
C LYS A 37 -20.94 -9.93 17.18
N GLY A 38 -20.07 -10.39 18.10
CA GLY A 38 -18.62 -10.35 17.90
C GLY A 38 -18.19 -11.17 16.69
N LEU A 39 -18.82 -12.32 16.47
CA LEU A 39 -18.55 -13.15 15.29
C LEU A 39 -18.93 -12.45 13.97
N LEU A 40 -20.09 -11.80 13.92
CA LEU A 40 -20.56 -11.06 12.74
C LEU A 40 -19.71 -9.82 12.48
N PHE A 41 -19.51 -8.96 13.48
CA PHE A 41 -18.73 -7.73 13.31
C PHE A 41 -17.24 -8.02 13.07
N GLY A 42 -16.66 -8.95 13.83
CA GLY A 42 -15.29 -9.41 13.64
C GLY A 42 -15.08 -10.05 12.27
N GLY A 43 -16.01 -10.91 11.84
CA GLY A 43 -16.02 -11.56 10.52
C GLY A 43 -16.18 -10.57 9.37
N CYS A 44 -17.14 -9.65 9.43
CA CYS A 44 -17.30 -8.59 8.44
C CYS A 44 -16.05 -7.71 8.34
N THR A 45 -15.42 -7.39 9.47
CA THR A 45 -14.18 -6.61 9.50
C THR A 45 -13.02 -7.38 8.86
N LEU A 46 -12.94 -8.70 9.07
CA LEU A 46 -11.99 -9.58 8.39
C LEU A 46 -12.21 -9.63 6.86
N ILE A 47 -13.46 -9.73 6.41
CA ILE A 47 -13.79 -9.66 4.97
C ILE A 47 -13.32 -8.32 4.39
N LEU A 48 -13.49 -7.23 5.14
CA LEU A 48 -13.03 -5.90 4.76
C LEU A 48 -11.50 -5.84 4.65
N VAL A 49 -10.77 -6.45 5.59
CA VAL A 49 -9.30 -6.62 5.51
C VAL A 49 -8.89 -7.37 4.25
N VAL A 50 -9.55 -8.47 3.92
CA VAL A 50 -9.25 -9.26 2.71
C VAL A 50 -9.48 -8.42 1.44
N ASN A 51 -10.58 -7.67 1.37
CA ASN A 51 -10.85 -6.78 0.24
C ASN A 51 -9.78 -5.68 0.10
N LEU A 52 -9.37 -5.06 1.20
CA LEU A 52 -8.30 -4.06 1.20
C LEU A 52 -6.96 -4.67 0.78
N ALA A 53 -6.66 -5.89 1.22
CA ALA A 53 -5.45 -6.60 0.82
C ALA A 53 -5.45 -6.92 -0.69
N LEU A 54 -6.57 -7.39 -1.23
CA LEU A 54 -6.75 -7.59 -2.67
C LEU A 54 -6.60 -6.28 -3.45
N MET A 55 -7.16 -5.19 -2.95
CA MET A 55 -7.01 -3.86 -3.54
C MET A 55 -5.53 -3.43 -3.54
N LEU A 56 -4.79 -3.66 -2.45
CA LEU A 56 -3.36 -3.36 -2.37
C LEU A 56 -2.54 -4.19 -3.35
N ILE A 57 -2.85 -5.47 -3.51
CA ILE A 57 -2.22 -6.36 -4.51
C ILE A 57 -2.51 -5.83 -5.91
N PHE A 58 -3.77 -5.55 -6.23
CA PHE A 58 -4.18 -5.00 -7.53
C PHE A 58 -3.45 -3.69 -7.83
N VAL A 59 -3.37 -2.79 -6.86
CA VAL A 59 -2.63 -1.52 -6.97
C VAL A 59 -1.15 -1.78 -7.20
N ARG A 60 -0.51 -2.71 -6.46
CA ARG A 60 0.90 -3.03 -6.66
C ARG A 60 1.18 -3.63 -8.04
N THR A 61 0.34 -4.56 -8.50
CA THR A 61 0.48 -5.19 -9.82
C THR A 61 0.27 -4.18 -10.94
N ASN A 62 -0.72 -3.28 -10.82
CA ASN A 62 -0.97 -2.26 -11.85
C ASN A 62 0.02 -1.09 -11.80
N ASP A 63 0.55 -0.75 -10.62
CA ASP A 63 1.62 0.24 -10.47
C ASP A 63 2.93 -0.27 -11.08
N GLN A 64 3.27 -1.56 -10.91
CA GLN A 64 4.42 -2.17 -11.59
C GLN A 64 4.28 -2.18 -13.13
N LYS A 65 3.06 -2.27 -13.65
CA LYS A 65 2.78 -2.19 -15.08
C LYS A 65 2.82 -0.77 -15.65
N ARG A 66 3.01 0.29 -14.84
CA ARG A 66 3.22 1.65 -15.34
C ARG A 66 4.72 1.91 -15.55
N PRO A 67 5.23 1.93 -16.81
CA PRO A 67 6.60 2.30 -17.09
C PRO A 67 6.70 3.83 -16.98
N GLY A 68 7.02 4.35 -15.81
CA GLY A 68 7.11 5.81 -15.67
C GLY A 68 7.39 6.27 -14.26
N THR A 69 8.63 6.06 -13.81
CA THR A 69 9.43 6.88 -12.86
C THR A 69 10.49 6.02 -12.15
N ARG A 70 11.25 5.20 -12.89
CA ARG A 70 12.45 4.53 -12.37
C ARG A 70 13.71 4.94 -13.14
N SER A 71 13.82 6.23 -13.45
CA SER A 71 15.02 6.84 -14.06
C SER A 71 15.47 8.09 -13.29
N ARG A 72 15.39 8.06 -11.94
CA ARG A 72 15.98 9.12 -11.10
C ARG A 72 17.22 8.62 -10.33
N ASP A 73 17.93 7.63 -10.87
CA ASP A 73 19.22 7.12 -10.34
C ASP A 73 20.27 6.88 -11.45
N ARG A 74 20.17 7.60 -12.57
CA ARG A 74 21.30 7.78 -13.48
C ARG A 74 21.55 9.27 -13.65
N GLU A 75 22.10 9.90 -12.62
CA GLU A 75 23.08 10.94 -12.90
C GLU A 75 24.22 10.26 -13.69
N PRO A 76 24.45 10.61 -14.97
CA PRO A 76 25.72 10.28 -15.56
C PRO A 76 26.75 11.09 -14.79
N LYS A 77 27.56 10.40 -13.99
CA LYS A 77 28.81 10.90 -13.41
C LYS A 77 29.50 11.71 -14.51
N ARG A 78 29.50 13.05 -14.42
CA ARG A 78 30.23 13.90 -15.35
C ARG A 78 31.68 13.43 -15.31
N PHE A 79 32.14 12.82 -16.38
CA PHE A 79 33.54 12.50 -16.58
C PHE A 79 34.22 13.84 -16.85
N ASP A 80 34.80 14.44 -15.81
CA ASP A 80 35.66 15.61 -15.96
C ASP A 80 36.94 15.16 -16.67
N PHE A 81 37.01 15.40 -17.98
CA PHE A 81 38.19 15.14 -18.84
C PHE A 81 39.35 16.12 -18.59
N HIS A 82 39.28 16.96 -17.57
CA HIS A 82 40.28 18.01 -17.29
C HIS A 82 41.50 17.55 -16.48
N ARG A 83 41.73 16.24 -16.39
CA ARG A 83 42.89 15.69 -15.70
C ARG A 83 43.55 14.63 -16.54
N ASP A 84 44.13 15.05 -17.65
CA ASP A 84 45.49 14.62 -18.01
C ASP A 84 46.10 15.70 -18.92
N ARG A 85 47.27 16.16 -18.49
CA ARG A 85 48.15 17.12 -19.14
C ARG A 85 48.79 16.52 -20.38
#